data_AF-A0A1H7GYR2-F1
#
_entry.id   AF-A0A1H7GYR2-F1
#
_cell.length_a   1.000
_cell.length_b   1.000
_cell.length_c   1.000
_cell.angle_alpha   90.00
_cell.angle_beta   90.00
_cell.angle_gamma   90.00
#
_symmetry.space_group_name_H-M   'P 1'
#
loop_
_entity.id
_entity.type
_entity.pdbx_description
1 polymer ?
#
loop_
_entity_poly.entity_id
_entity_poly.type
_entity_poly.pdbx_seq_one_letter_code
_entity_poly.pdbx_strand_id
1 'polypeptide(L)' 'MEDIGNKEFDSVRGVFWEGNPLYPTAGFREKDHIQICIRNIDCIKGYFLPLSRINS' A
#
# COMPACT_ATOMS: atom_id res chain seq x y z
N MET A 1 -11.56 16.88 31.42
CA MET A 1 -10.71 15.82 30.84
C MET A 1 -10.32 16.36 29.48
N GLU A 2 -9.06 16.74 29.28
CA GLU A 2 -8.60 17.21 27.97
C GLU A 2 -8.80 16.07 26.98
N ASP A 3 -9.51 16.37 25.91
CA ASP A 3 -9.60 15.51 24.74
C ASP A 3 -8.16 15.33 24.26
N ILE A 4 -7.58 14.15 24.46
CA ILE A 4 -6.28 13.80 23.90
C ILE A 4 -6.57 13.65 22.41
N GLY A 5 -6.69 14.79 21.71
CA GLY A 5 -7.10 14.87 20.33
C GLY A 5 -6.15 14.05 19.51
N ASN A 6 -6.50 12.78 19.28
CA ASN A 6 -5.65 11.82 18.62
C ASN A 6 -5.40 12.38 17.24
N LYS A 7 -4.14 12.74 16.97
CA LYS A 7 -3.76 13.28 15.68
C LYS A 7 -4.22 12.31 14.60
N GLU A 8 -5.07 12.79 13.72
CA GLU A 8 -5.58 11.98 12.64
C GLU A 8 -4.43 11.50 11.73
N PHE A 9 -4.55 10.28 11.22
CA PHE A 9 -3.59 9.76 10.26
C PHE A 9 -3.86 10.36 8.87
N ASP A 10 -2.81 10.86 8.23
CA ASP A 10 -2.83 11.37 6.85
C ASP A 10 -2.80 10.24 5.80
N SER A 11 -2.21 9.11 6.16
CA SER A 11 -2.11 7.93 5.30
C SER A 11 -2.01 6.65 6.12
N VAL A 12 -2.42 5.53 5.53
CA VAL A 12 -2.33 4.19 6.11
C VAL A 12 -1.74 3.23 5.08
N ARG A 13 -0.88 2.32 5.52
CA ARG A 13 -0.30 1.23 4.73
C ARG A 13 -0.70 -0.11 5.34
N GLY A 14 -1.33 -0.97 4.55
CA GLY A 14 -1.67 -2.35 4.93
C GLY A 14 -0.92 -3.36 4.06
N VAL A 15 -0.36 -4.40 4.68
CA VAL A 15 0.14 -5.57 3.95
C VAL A 15 -0.96 -6.61 3.87
N PHE A 16 -1.16 -7.17 2.68
CA PHE A 16 -2.12 -8.23 2.41
C PHE A 16 -1.36 -9.43 1.89
N TRP A 17 -1.53 -10.55 2.59
CA TRP A 17 -0.91 -11.81 2.20
C TRP A 17 -1.88 -12.64 1.38
N GLU A 18 -1.54 -12.94 0.13
CA GLU A 18 -2.41 -13.67 -0.79
C GLU A 18 -1.62 -14.77 -1.53
N GLY A 19 -2.26 -15.93 -1.70
CA GLY A 19 -1.66 -17.09 -2.37
C GLY A 19 -0.90 -18.01 -1.42
N ASN A 20 -0.09 -18.89 -1.99
CA ASN A 20 0.75 -19.83 -1.24
C ASN A 20 2.10 -19.20 -0.89
N PRO A 21 2.75 -19.64 0.22
CA PRO A 21 4.12 -19.27 0.50
C PRO A 21 5.02 -19.63 -0.69
N LEU A 22 5.73 -18.65 -1.25
CA LEU A 22 6.59 -18.90 -2.41
C LEU A 22 7.83 -19.71 -2.00
N TYR A 23 8.28 -19.50 -0.76
CA TYR A 23 9.35 -20.26 -0.11
C TYR A 23 9.04 -20.43 1.38
N PRO A 24 9.32 -21.61 2.00
CA PRO A 24 8.92 -21.90 3.38
C PRO A 24 9.42 -20.91 4.45
N THR A 25 10.55 -20.23 4.21
CA THR A 25 11.21 -19.34 5.19
C THR A 25 11.20 -17.86 4.82
N ALA A 26 10.71 -17.52 3.63
CA ALA A 26 10.87 -16.17 3.09
C ALA A 26 9.84 -15.16 3.62
N GLY A 27 8.75 -15.63 4.22
CA GLY A 27 7.72 -14.76 4.83
C GLY A 27 6.85 -14.00 3.83
N PHE A 28 6.98 -14.25 2.52
CA PHE A 28 6.14 -13.69 1.48
C PHE A 28 5.49 -14.76 0.58
N ARG A 29 4.31 -14.43 0.07
CA ARG A 29 3.48 -15.30 -0.78
C ARG A 29 3.42 -14.78 -2.21
N GLU A 30 2.91 -15.62 -3.11
CA GLU A 30 2.85 -15.36 -4.55
C GLU A 30 2.21 -14.02 -4.94
N LYS A 31 1.21 -13.56 -4.17
CA LYS A 31 0.39 -12.38 -4.50
C LYS A 31 0.33 -11.37 -3.36
N ASP A 32 1.35 -11.37 -2.51
CA ASP A 32 1.45 -10.37 -1.47
C ASP A 32 1.43 -8.97 -2.08
N HIS A 33 0.58 -8.11 -1.54
CA HIS A 33 0.46 -6.74 -2.01
C HIS A 33 0.32 -5.77 -0.85
N ILE A 34 0.78 -4.55 -1.08
CA ILE A 34 0.58 -3.44 -0.15
C ILE A 34 -0.58 -2.60 -0.68
N GLN A 35 -1.51 -2.26 0.20
CA GLN A 35 -2.51 -1.24 -0.06
C GLN A 35 -2.17 0.03 0.71
N ILE A 36 -2.36 1.16 0.05
CA ILE A 36 -2.10 2.48 0.62
C ILE A 36 -3.40 3.29 0.52
N CYS A 37 -3.85 3.82 1.64
CA CYS A 37 -4.96 4.78 1.70
C CYS A 37 -4.38 6.16 2.05
N ILE A 38 -4.64 7.16 1.20
CA ILE A 38 -4.18 8.54 1.40
C ILE A 38 -5.40 9.42 1.66
N ARG A 39 -5.44 10.07 2.83
CA ARG A 39 -6.46 11.06 3.19
C ARG A 39 -6.01 12.48 2.84
N ASN A 40 -4.71 12.74 2.96
CA ASN A 40 -4.11 14.02 2.63
C ASN A 40 -3.35 13.96 1.30
N ILE A 41 -3.82 14.71 0.29
CA ILE A 41 -3.24 14.73 -1.06
C ILE A 41 -1.78 15.22 -1.07
N ASP A 42 -1.34 16.03 -0.10
CA ASP A 42 0.04 16.52 -0.02
C ASP A 42 1.07 15.39 0.22
N CYS A 43 0.60 14.21 0.65
CA CYS A 43 1.40 13.00 0.75
C CYS A 43 1.76 12.40 -0.62
N ILE A 44 1.03 12.74 -1.70
CA ILE A 44 1.26 12.22 -3.06
C ILE A 44 2.36 13.06 -3.72
N LYS A 45 3.57 12.49 -3.83
CA LYS A 45 4.70 13.16 -4.51
C LYS A 45 4.69 12.97 -6.03
N GLY A 46 3.96 11.97 -6.50
CA GLY A 46 3.84 11.60 -7.90
C GLY A 46 3.30 10.18 -8.03
N TYR A 47 2.85 9.82 -9.23
CA TYR A 47 2.41 8.46 -9.57
C TYR A 47 2.79 8.17 -11.02
N PHE A 48 2.91 6.89 -11.34
CA PHE A 48 3.21 6.43 -12.69
C PHE A 48 1.92 5.97 -13.35
N LEU A 49 1.67 6.42 -14.58
CA LEU A 49 0.64 5.84 -15.43
C LEU A 49 1.19 4.55 -16.06
N PRO A 50 0.44 3.43 -16.05
CA PRO A 50 0.85 2.22 -16.73
C PRO A 50 1.13 2.51 -18.21
N LEU A 51 2.25 1.99 -18.73
CA LEU A 51 2.54 2.07 -20.16
C LEU A 51 1.45 1.28 -20.89
N SER A 52 0.75 1.93 -21.82
CA SER A 52 -0.12 1.24 -22.76
C SER A 52 0.75 0.31 -23.62
N ARG A 53 0.29 -0.93 -23.81
CA ARG A 53 1.00 -1.89 -24.67
C ARG A 53 1.01 -1.33 -26.09
N ILE A 54 2.17 -0.90 -26.58
CA ILE A 54 2.35 -0.59 -27.99
C ILE A 54 2.42 -1.93 -28.71
N ASN A 55 1.35 -2.31 -29.43
CA ASN A 55 1.39 -3.46 -30.33
C ASN A 55 2.20 -3.04 -31.55
N SER A 56 3.42 -3.57 -31.69
CA SER A 56 4.24 -3.53 -32.92
C SER A 56 3.87 -4.67 -33.85
#